data_AF-A0A967G7N5-F1
#
_entry.id   AF-A0A967G7N5-F1
#
_cell.length_a   1.000
_cell.length_b   1.000
_cell.length_c   1.000
_cell.angle_alpha   90.00
_cell.angle_beta   90.00
_cell.angle_gamma   90.00
#
_symmetry.space_group_name_H-M   'P 1'
#
loop_
_entity.id
_entity.type
_entity.pdbx_description
1 polymer ?
#
loop_
_entity_poly.entity_id
_entity_poly.type
_entity_poly.pdbx_seq_one_letter_code
_entity_poly.pdbx_strand_id
1 'polypeptide(L)'
;EAKGRQSGKYYKKWKKIFAWYFRKNRLKWLVESLVLFGIAIGAVLLSYDIERKTLFLVDYYACSRKWPQVLQAARRHSDSFPVIYAVNRALYHTEKLNLDMFSYPQHTDTLFLTTKGSEFDYWKKFDFYIDIGLMNIAQNDLTECFEVFGARPMILRRLALVNMVKGDIDSAGIYLGALRKTLFDADWANKYLDRLNTDPNLASDDRIRHLRSVMLKKDYGFSSFDIEDILSKLLKENRQNRMAFEYLMAWYMMKRQLDKFVLNLDRMNDFDYIRIPRLYEEVVLVQLYRARKPINLFGRRLTSESKQRFELFSQTYQRYGANRQAAVNELAKDYGDTYMFYYMYDFSGMKKWAGSQ
;
A
#
# COMPACT_ATOMS: atom_id res chain seq x y z
N GLU A 1 24.40 12.22 69.01
CA GLU A 1 23.26 13.16 68.93
C GLU A 1 23.11 13.99 67.63
N ALA A 2 23.97 13.85 66.60
CA ALA A 2 23.86 14.69 65.38
C ALA A 2 22.92 14.15 64.26
N LYS A 3 22.59 12.85 64.23
CA LYS A 3 21.77 12.24 63.16
C LYS A 3 20.26 12.50 63.28
N GLY A 4 19.74 12.73 64.49
CA GLY A 4 18.30 13.03 64.71
C GLY A 4 17.87 14.44 64.27
N ARG A 5 18.82 15.40 64.25
CA ARG A 5 18.53 16.80 63.88
C ARG A 5 18.35 17.02 62.38
N GLN A 6 18.99 16.21 61.52
CA GLN A 6 18.80 16.31 60.05
C GLN A 6 17.45 15.72 59.61
N SER A 7 17.05 14.56 60.14
CA SER A 7 15.74 13.94 59.85
C SER A 7 14.56 14.85 60.22
N GLY A 8 14.63 15.48 61.40
CA GLY A 8 13.61 16.45 61.83
C GLY A 8 13.54 17.74 60.99
N LYS A 9 14.66 18.16 60.37
CA LYS A 9 14.68 19.33 59.47
C LYS A 9 13.97 19.03 58.14
N TYR A 10 14.21 17.86 57.55
CA TYR A 10 13.48 17.43 56.35
C TYR A 10 11.99 17.29 56.65
N TYR A 11 11.63 16.59 57.73
CA TYR A 11 10.24 16.43 58.15
C TYR A 11 9.50 17.76 58.41
N LYS A 12 10.16 18.73 59.07
CA LYS A 12 9.61 20.09 59.25
C LYS A 12 9.50 20.86 57.92
N LYS A 13 10.42 20.66 56.97
CA LYS A 13 10.37 21.28 55.64
C LYS A 13 9.18 20.76 54.84
N TRP A 14 8.94 19.45 54.85
CA TRP A 14 7.76 18.82 54.25
C TRP A 14 6.46 19.28 54.89
N LYS A 15 6.37 19.35 56.23
CA LYS A 15 5.21 19.91 56.94
C LYS A 15 4.93 21.38 56.59
N LYS A 16 5.97 22.21 56.46
CA LYS A 16 5.81 23.62 56.04
C LYS A 16 5.33 23.74 54.60
N ILE A 17 5.84 22.92 53.69
CA ILE A 17 5.39 22.87 52.29
C ILE A 17 3.91 22.44 52.22
N PHE A 18 3.53 21.41 52.98
CA PHE A 18 2.14 20.95 53.09
C PHE A 18 1.21 22.00 53.71
N ALA A 19 1.64 22.65 54.80
CA ALA A 19 0.85 23.69 55.44
C ALA A 19 0.71 24.94 54.54
N TRP A 20 1.72 25.27 53.73
CA TRP A 20 1.68 26.36 52.77
C TRP A 20 0.79 26.04 51.56
N TYR A 21 0.82 24.79 51.10
CA TYR A 21 -0.07 24.23 50.07
C TYR A 21 -1.56 24.40 50.43
N PHE A 22 -1.93 24.08 51.67
CA PHE A 22 -3.31 24.20 52.16
C PHE A 22 -3.75 25.63 52.52
N ARG A 23 -2.85 26.61 52.54
CA ARG A 23 -3.15 27.99 52.99
C ARG A 23 -3.38 28.99 51.85
N LYS A 24 -2.90 28.70 50.63
CA LYS A 24 -3.13 29.54 49.44
C LYS A 24 -3.93 28.75 48.40
N ASN A 25 -5.24 29.00 48.32
CA ASN A 25 -6.12 28.38 47.32
C ASN A 25 -5.53 28.38 45.91
N ARG A 26 -4.92 29.49 45.47
CA ARG A 26 -4.31 29.59 44.13
C ARG A 26 -3.19 28.57 43.88
N LEU A 27 -2.38 28.26 44.88
CA LEU A 27 -1.27 27.30 44.73
C LEU A 27 -1.78 25.86 44.70
N LYS A 28 -2.76 25.53 45.55
CA LYS A 28 -3.45 24.23 45.52
C LYS A 28 -4.08 23.97 44.15
N TRP A 29 -4.84 24.94 43.64
CA TRP A 29 -5.44 24.89 42.30
C TRP A 29 -4.40 24.71 41.19
N LEU A 30 -3.26 25.41 41.26
CA LEU A 30 -2.17 25.27 40.28
C LEU A 30 -1.57 23.85 40.29
N VAL A 31 -1.28 23.28 41.45
CA VAL A 31 -0.70 21.94 41.54
C VAL A 31 -1.70 20.87 41.13
N GLU A 32 -2.96 20.95 41.55
CA GLU A 32 -4.02 20.02 41.12
C GLU A 32 -4.21 20.06 39.60
N SER A 33 -4.16 21.25 39.01
CA SER A 33 -4.23 21.44 37.56
C SER A 33 -3.01 20.85 36.83
N LEU A 34 -1.80 21.03 37.37
CA LEU A 34 -0.58 20.45 36.81
C LEU A 34 -0.57 18.92 36.90
N VAL A 35 -1.11 18.35 37.99
CA VAL A 35 -1.25 16.89 38.14
C VAL A 35 -2.26 16.34 37.13
N LEU A 36 -3.43 16.98 36.98
CA LEU A 36 -4.41 16.58 35.96
C LEU A 36 -3.85 16.71 34.54
N PHE A 37 -3.09 17.78 34.25
CA PHE A 37 -2.42 17.95 32.97
C PHE A 37 -1.35 16.89 32.73
N GLY A 38 -0.58 16.52 33.77
CA GLY A 38 0.38 15.42 33.71
C GLY A 38 -0.28 14.07 33.47
N ILE A 39 -1.43 13.79 34.12
CA ILE A 39 -2.23 12.58 33.88
C ILE A 39 -2.77 12.56 32.45
N ALA A 40 -3.28 13.70 31.95
CA ALA A 40 -3.77 13.81 30.58
C ALA A 40 -2.66 13.58 29.54
N ILE A 41 -1.48 14.18 29.73
CA ILE A 41 -0.30 13.93 28.88
C ILE A 41 0.11 12.47 28.95
N GLY A 42 0.20 11.90 30.16
CA GLY A 42 0.54 10.50 30.37
C GLY A 42 -0.46 9.57 29.67
N ALA A 43 -1.76 9.84 29.78
CA ALA A 43 -2.80 9.10 29.10
C ALA A 43 -2.67 9.19 27.57
N VAL A 44 -2.44 10.39 27.01
CA VAL A 44 -2.26 10.59 25.56
C VAL A 44 -1.02 9.86 25.04
N LEU A 45 0.09 9.92 25.76
CA LEU A 45 1.33 9.23 25.39
C LEU A 45 1.20 7.71 25.48
N LEU A 46 0.52 7.20 26.51
CA LEU A 46 0.26 5.77 26.68
C LEU A 46 -0.82 5.25 25.71
N SER A 47 -1.76 6.09 25.29
CA SER A 47 -2.79 5.76 24.30
C SER A 47 -2.35 6.01 22.85
N TYR A 48 -1.10 6.43 22.62
CA TYR A 48 -0.61 6.77 21.29
C TYR A 48 -0.34 5.49 20.48
N ASP A 49 -1.39 5.01 19.81
CA ASP A 49 -1.32 3.88 18.90
C ASP A 49 -0.74 4.32 17.55
N ILE A 50 0.58 4.14 17.43
CA ILE A 50 1.33 4.49 16.24
C ILE A 50 0.93 3.63 15.03
N GLU A 51 0.46 2.40 15.23
CA GLU A 51 0.00 1.51 14.17
C GLU A 51 -1.31 2.01 13.58
N ARG A 52 -2.30 2.31 14.43
CA ARG A 52 -3.57 2.93 13.99
C ARG A 52 -3.35 4.26 13.30
N LYS A 53 -2.45 5.10 13.85
CA LYS A 53 -2.09 6.37 13.20
C LYS A 53 -1.49 6.15 11.82
N THR A 54 -0.58 5.19 11.69
CA THR A 54 0.05 4.87 10.39
C THR A 54 -1.00 4.36 9.41
N LEU A 55 -1.90 3.47 9.84
CA LEU A 55 -3.00 2.96 9.03
C LEU A 55 -3.89 4.09 8.50
N PHE A 56 -4.33 5.01 9.35
CA PHE A 56 -5.17 6.14 8.92
C PHE A 56 -4.45 7.12 8.00
N LEU A 57 -3.17 7.40 8.24
CA LEU A 57 -2.38 8.26 7.36
C LEU A 57 -2.20 7.62 5.97
N VAL A 58 -1.88 6.33 5.94
CA VAL A 58 -1.74 5.57 4.70
C VAL A 58 -3.06 5.53 3.92
N ASP A 59 -4.17 5.23 4.60
CA ASP A 59 -5.52 5.22 3.99
C ASP A 59 -5.87 6.60 3.42
N TYR A 60 -5.69 7.67 4.21
CA TYR A 60 -5.94 9.04 3.77
C TYR A 60 -5.11 9.42 2.54
N TYR A 61 -3.81 9.11 2.55
CA TYR A 61 -2.93 9.41 1.41
C TYR A 61 -3.27 8.55 0.19
N ALA A 62 -3.63 7.28 0.36
CA ALA A 62 -4.05 6.41 -0.74
C ALA A 62 -5.38 6.88 -1.37
N CYS A 63 -6.39 7.20 -0.57
CA CYS A 63 -7.67 7.76 -1.05
C CYS A 63 -7.50 9.13 -1.73
N SER A 64 -6.48 9.89 -1.35
CA SER A 64 -6.10 11.16 -1.94
C SER A 64 -5.11 11.03 -3.11
N ARG A 65 -4.73 9.80 -3.50
CA ARG A 65 -3.72 9.51 -4.54
C ARG A 65 -2.35 10.19 -4.31
N LYS A 66 -1.96 10.38 -3.06
CA LYS A 66 -0.69 10.96 -2.62
C LYS A 66 0.35 9.84 -2.42
N TRP A 67 0.75 9.20 -3.53
CA TRP A 67 1.55 7.97 -3.50
C TRP A 67 2.93 8.10 -2.83
N PRO A 68 3.72 9.18 -3.04
CA PRO A 68 4.98 9.35 -2.32
C PRO A 68 4.79 9.41 -0.80
N GLN A 69 3.69 10.02 -0.33
CA GLN A 69 3.36 10.13 1.08
C GLN A 69 2.91 8.79 1.68
N VAL A 70 2.25 7.93 0.90
CA VAL A 70 1.97 6.53 1.30
C VAL A 70 3.29 5.81 1.60
N LEU A 71 4.24 5.86 0.67
CA LEU A 71 5.55 5.21 0.83
C LEU A 71 6.33 5.78 2.03
N GLN A 72 6.25 7.09 2.28
CA GLN A 72 6.89 7.73 3.43
C GLN A 72 6.23 7.34 4.76
N ALA A 73 4.90 7.32 4.83
CA ALA A 73 4.15 6.97 6.04
C ALA A 73 4.37 5.50 6.41
N ALA A 74 4.40 4.60 5.42
CA ALA A 74 4.60 3.17 5.62
C ALA A 74 5.99 2.79 6.13
N ARG A 75 7.01 3.67 6.01
CA ARG A 75 8.36 3.39 6.54
C ARG A 75 8.41 3.20 8.06
N ARG A 76 7.45 3.77 8.78
CA ARG A 76 7.43 3.73 10.26
C ARG A 76 6.88 2.40 10.79
N HIS A 77 5.96 1.78 10.06
CA HIS A 77 5.35 0.48 10.39
C HIS A 77 4.92 -0.21 9.10
N SER A 78 5.63 -1.28 8.73
CA SER A 78 5.53 -1.90 7.40
C SER A 78 4.80 -3.24 7.39
N ASP A 79 4.43 -3.81 8.53
CA ASP A 79 4.06 -5.23 8.61
C ASP A 79 2.53 -5.46 8.56
N SER A 80 1.74 -4.38 8.57
CA SER A 80 0.28 -4.47 8.48
C SER A 80 -0.15 -4.74 7.03
N PHE A 81 -1.05 -5.72 6.82
CA PHE A 81 -1.49 -6.14 5.49
C PHE A 81 -2.13 -5.01 4.67
N PRO A 82 -3.06 -4.20 5.22
CA PRO A 82 -3.55 -2.99 4.57
C PRO A 82 -2.46 -1.99 4.17
N VAL A 83 -1.43 -1.85 5.00
CA VAL A 83 -0.32 -0.91 4.73
C VAL A 83 0.53 -1.44 3.58
N ILE A 84 0.90 -2.73 3.60
CA ILE A 84 1.65 -3.37 2.51
C ILE A 84 0.86 -3.31 1.20
N TYR A 85 -0.44 -3.57 1.25
CA TYR A 85 -1.33 -3.43 0.10
C TYR A 85 -1.29 -2.01 -0.50
N ALA A 86 -1.41 -0.98 0.35
CA ALA A 86 -1.32 0.40 -0.09
C ALA A 86 0.07 0.77 -0.62
N VAL A 87 1.14 0.21 -0.03
CA VAL A 87 2.52 0.34 -0.54
C VAL A 87 2.63 -0.25 -1.94
N ASN A 88 2.13 -1.45 -2.19
CA ASN A 88 2.17 -2.07 -3.52
C ASN A 88 1.47 -1.21 -4.57
N ARG A 89 0.31 -0.61 -4.23
CA ARG A 89 -0.37 0.37 -5.08
C ARG A 89 0.46 1.63 -5.30
N ALA A 90 1.06 2.17 -4.25
CA ALA A 90 1.88 3.37 -4.34
C ALA A 90 3.16 3.14 -5.17
N LEU A 91 3.76 1.95 -5.06
CA LEU A 91 4.89 1.53 -5.88
C LEU A 91 4.50 1.46 -7.35
N TYR A 92 3.34 0.90 -7.69
CA TYR A 92 2.85 0.90 -9.07
C TYR A 92 2.70 2.33 -9.62
N HIS A 93 1.97 3.18 -8.91
CA HIS A 93 1.72 4.57 -9.34
C HIS A 93 2.95 5.49 -9.27
N THR A 94 4.08 4.99 -8.73
CA THR A 94 5.38 5.68 -8.75
C THR A 94 6.42 4.96 -9.61
N GLU A 95 5.99 4.00 -10.44
CA GLU A 95 6.83 3.22 -11.37
C GLU A 95 7.96 2.42 -10.69
N LYS A 96 7.69 1.96 -9.47
CA LYS A 96 8.65 1.25 -8.60
C LYS A 96 8.22 -0.15 -8.21
N LEU A 97 7.06 -0.64 -8.66
CA LEU A 97 6.58 -1.99 -8.29
C LEU A 97 7.57 -3.08 -8.71
N ASN A 98 8.06 -3.01 -9.94
CA ASN A 98 9.05 -3.91 -10.52
C ASN A 98 10.51 -3.59 -10.13
N LEU A 99 10.73 -2.60 -9.25
CA LEU A 99 12.05 -2.18 -8.77
C LEU A 99 12.23 -2.42 -7.27
N ASP A 100 11.24 -2.03 -6.46
CA ASP A 100 11.38 -1.85 -5.01
C ASP A 100 10.37 -2.65 -4.18
N MET A 101 9.49 -3.47 -4.78
CA MET A 101 8.46 -4.23 -4.04
C MET A 101 9.03 -5.02 -2.84
N PHE A 102 10.16 -5.70 -3.02
CA PHE A 102 10.81 -6.48 -1.96
C PHE A 102 11.65 -5.63 -0.98
N SER A 103 11.69 -4.30 -1.15
CA SER A 103 12.20 -3.37 -0.13
C SER A 103 11.21 -3.19 1.03
N TYR A 104 9.99 -3.71 0.87
CA TYR A 104 8.95 -3.75 1.88
C TYR A 104 8.62 -5.21 2.22
N PRO A 105 8.09 -5.51 3.41
CA PRO A 105 7.56 -6.82 3.73
C PRO A 105 6.48 -7.21 2.72
N GLN A 106 6.55 -8.45 2.23
CA GLN A 106 5.58 -9.01 1.27
C GLN A 106 5.00 -10.30 1.81
N HIS A 107 3.67 -10.42 1.74
CA HIS A 107 2.94 -11.66 1.98
C HIS A 107 2.03 -11.94 0.79
N THR A 108 1.81 -13.21 0.43
CA THR A 108 1.04 -13.58 -0.78
C THR A 108 -0.33 -12.92 -0.89
N ASP A 109 -0.94 -12.60 0.25
CA ASP A 109 -2.28 -12.06 0.33
C ASP A 109 -2.32 -10.53 0.27
N THR A 110 -1.18 -9.86 0.37
CA THR A 110 -1.10 -8.38 0.44
C THR A 110 -1.17 -7.70 -0.91
N LEU A 111 -0.96 -8.40 -2.04
CA LEU A 111 -1.04 -7.80 -3.37
C LEU A 111 -2.49 -7.44 -3.75
N PHE A 112 -3.44 -8.27 -3.32
CA PHE A 112 -4.89 -8.11 -3.58
C PHE A 112 -5.73 -7.98 -2.31
N LEU A 113 -5.08 -7.96 -1.13
CA LEU A 113 -5.72 -7.95 0.18
C LEU A 113 -6.77 -9.07 0.31
N THR A 114 -6.32 -10.32 0.17
CA THR A 114 -7.18 -11.53 0.20
C THR A 114 -7.33 -12.16 1.58
N THR A 115 -6.58 -11.68 2.58
CA THR A 115 -6.63 -12.24 3.92
C THR A 115 -8.02 -12.05 4.52
N LYS A 116 -8.61 -13.16 4.98
CA LYS A 116 -9.89 -13.14 5.69
C LYS A 116 -9.66 -12.59 7.10
N GLY A 117 -10.37 -11.54 7.49
CA GLY A 117 -10.39 -11.12 8.90
C GLY A 117 -10.56 -9.64 9.17
N SER A 118 -10.67 -8.78 8.16
CA SER A 118 -11.01 -7.37 8.36
C SER A 118 -12.45 -7.13 7.89
N GLU A 119 -13.34 -6.93 8.85
CA GLU A 119 -14.61 -6.24 8.59
C GLU A 119 -14.25 -4.96 7.79
N PHE A 120 -14.92 -4.73 6.67
CA PHE A 120 -14.68 -3.55 5.80
C PHE A 120 -13.44 -3.61 4.88
N ASP A 121 -12.96 -4.79 4.46
CA ASP A 121 -11.92 -4.89 3.42
C ASP A 121 -12.29 -4.22 2.10
N TYR A 122 -13.58 -4.20 1.76
CA TYR A 122 -14.08 -3.52 0.56
C TYR A 122 -13.73 -2.02 0.51
N TRP A 123 -13.64 -1.34 1.67
CA TRP A 123 -13.25 0.08 1.76
C TRP A 123 -11.87 0.34 1.15
N LYS A 124 -10.99 -0.65 1.21
CA LYS A 124 -9.58 -0.51 0.82
C LYS A 124 -9.37 -0.86 -0.66
N LYS A 125 -10.28 -1.63 -1.26
CA LYS A 125 -10.08 -2.31 -2.54
C LYS A 125 -10.74 -1.62 -3.74
N PHE A 126 -11.84 -0.90 -3.56
CA PHE A 126 -12.58 -0.33 -4.71
C PHE A 126 -11.70 0.57 -5.60
N ASP A 127 -10.84 1.42 -5.03
CA ASP A 127 -10.01 2.33 -5.83
C ASP A 127 -8.96 1.55 -6.65
N PHE A 128 -8.50 0.39 -6.17
CA PHE A 128 -7.63 -0.51 -6.94
C PHE A 128 -8.38 -1.19 -8.07
N TYR A 129 -9.59 -1.68 -7.80
CA TYR A 129 -10.42 -2.29 -8.84
C TYR A 129 -10.81 -1.27 -9.93
N ILE A 130 -11.02 -0.01 -9.58
CA ILE A 130 -11.17 1.08 -10.56
C ILE A 130 -9.89 1.22 -11.39
N ASP A 131 -8.73 1.38 -10.75
CA ASP A 131 -7.47 1.64 -11.47
C ASP A 131 -7.09 0.49 -12.42
N ILE A 132 -7.32 -0.76 -12.03
CA ILE A 132 -6.92 -1.93 -12.82
C ILE A 132 -7.92 -2.32 -13.91
N GLY A 133 -9.16 -1.81 -13.86
CA GLY A 133 -10.20 -2.03 -14.87
C GLY A 133 -11.33 -2.99 -14.47
N LEU A 134 -11.49 -3.33 -13.19
CA LEU A 134 -12.52 -4.23 -12.66
C LEU A 134 -13.74 -3.44 -12.15
N MET A 135 -14.39 -2.68 -13.05
CA MET A 135 -15.46 -1.74 -12.69
C MET A 135 -16.65 -2.39 -11.97
N ASN A 136 -17.05 -3.60 -12.35
CA ASN A 136 -18.16 -4.28 -11.69
C ASN A 136 -17.83 -4.67 -10.24
N ILE A 137 -16.61 -5.15 -9.99
CA ILE A 137 -16.16 -5.51 -8.65
C ILE A 137 -16.00 -4.23 -7.81
N ALA A 138 -15.47 -3.16 -8.40
CA ALA A 138 -15.42 -1.85 -7.75
C ALA A 138 -16.82 -1.34 -7.39
N GLN A 139 -17.79 -1.46 -8.29
CA GLN A 139 -19.18 -1.06 -8.04
C GLN A 139 -19.79 -1.87 -6.89
N ASN A 140 -19.58 -3.19 -6.87
CA ASN A 140 -20.04 -4.05 -5.79
C ASN A 140 -19.46 -3.60 -4.43
N ASP A 141 -18.13 -3.44 -4.35
CA ASP A 141 -17.46 -3.00 -3.12
C ASP A 141 -17.92 -1.60 -2.68
N LEU A 142 -18.22 -0.70 -3.62
CA LEU A 142 -18.74 0.64 -3.33
C LEU A 142 -20.19 0.63 -2.86
N THR A 143 -21.03 -0.24 -3.40
CA THR A 143 -22.40 -0.42 -2.93
C THR A 143 -22.40 -0.96 -1.50
N GLU A 144 -21.56 -1.96 -1.18
CA GLU A 144 -21.37 -2.43 0.20
C GLU A 144 -20.89 -1.29 1.13
N CYS A 145 -19.93 -0.48 0.68
CA CYS A 145 -19.52 0.72 1.43
C CYS A 145 -20.69 1.68 1.66
N PHE A 146 -21.53 1.91 0.65
CA PHE A 146 -22.64 2.83 0.72
C PHE A 146 -23.71 2.34 1.71
N GLU A 147 -24.06 1.05 1.69
CA GLU A 147 -25.03 0.47 2.62
C GLU A 147 -24.54 0.52 4.07
N VAL A 148 -23.25 0.28 4.30
CA VAL A 148 -22.68 0.26 5.65
C VAL A 148 -22.36 1.65 6.20
N PHE A 149 -21.81 2.53 5.37
CA PHE A 149 -21.26 3.82 5.81
C PHE A 149 -22.11 5.02 5.40
N GLY A 150 -23.16 4.81 4.63
CA GLY A 150 -24.06 5.82 4.09
C GLY A 150 -23.46 6.62 2.94
N ALA A 151 -24.16 7.70 2.59
CA ALA A 151 -23.87 8.60 1.48
C ALA A 151 -22.66 9.52 1.71
N ARG A 152 -21.51 8.96 2.09
CA ARG A 152 -20.26 9.74 2.27
C ARG A 152 -19.81 10.30 0.92
N PRO A 153 -19.38 11.58 0.83
CA PRO A 153 -18.99 12.19 -0.44
C PRO A 153 -17.92 11.40 -1.20
N MET A 154 -16.95 10.82 -0.48
CA MET A 154 -15.93 9.96 -1.07
C MET A 154 -16.54 8.76 -1.83
N ILE A 155 -17.51 8.06 -1.24
CA ILE A 155 -18.17 6.89 -1.83
C ILE A 155 -19.01 7.33 -3.04
N LEU A 156 -19.86 8.35 -2.86
CA LEU A 156 -20.70 8.89 -3.94
C LEU A 156 -19.86 9.31 -5.15
N ARG A 157 -18.68 9.91 -4.92
CA ARG A 157 -17.78 10.34 -5.99
C ARG A 157 -17.21 9.16 -6.78
N ARG A 158 -16.90 8.04 -6.11
CA ARG A 158 -16.46 6.81 -6.80
C ARG A 158 -17.63 6.13 -7.51
N LEU A 159 -18.82 6.07 -6.90
CA LEU A 159 -20.03 5.53 -7.55
C LEU A 159 -20.39 6.33 -8.81
N ALA A 160 -20.37 7.66 -8.76
CA ALA A 160 -20.53 8.51 -9.93
C ALA A 160 -19.49 8.18 -11.01
N LEU A 161 -18.20 8.11 -10.63
CA LEU A 161 -17.11 7.78 -11.56
C LEU A 161 -17.31 6.42 -12.24
N VAL A 162 -17.60 5.37 -11.47
CA VAL A 162 -17.78 4.01 -12.00
C VAL A 162 -18.96 3.96 -12.97
N ASN A 163 -20.09 4.58 -12.63
CA ASN A 163 -21.26 4.62 -13.52
C ASN A 163 -20.99 5.44 -14.80
N MET A 164 -20.28 6.58 -14.71
CA MET A 164 -19.84 7.33 -15.90
C MET A 164 -18.92 6.48 -16.80
N VAL A 165 -17.98 5.71 -16.23
CA VAL A 165 -17.11 4.81 -16.99
C VAL A 165 -17.91 3.72 -17.68
N LYS A 166 -18.88 3.11 -16.97
CA LYS A 166 -19.78 2.08 -17.53
C LYS A 166 -20.79 2.63 -18.56
N GLY A 167 -20.98 3.95 -18.62
CA GLY A 167 -21.95 4.59 -19.50
C GLY A 167 -23.37 4.63 -18.91
N ASP A 168 -23.55 4.30 -17.64
CA ASP A 168 -24.81 4.45 -16.92
C ASP A 168 -24.94 5.89 -16.40
N ILE A 169 -25.35 6.78 -17.29
CA ILE A 169 -25.39 8.22 -17.04
C ILE A 169 -26.50 8.59 -16.05
N ASP A 170 -27.61 7.86 -16.05
CA ASP A 170 -28.73 8.08 -15.14
C ASP A 170 -28.31 7.79 -13.69
N SER A 171 -27.70 6.63 -13.45
CA SER A 171 -27.15 6.29 -12.12
C SER A 171 -26.06 7.28 -11.70
N ALA A 172 -25.16 7.67 -12.61
CA ALA A 172 -24.15 8.69 -12.32
C ALA A 172 -24.78 10.03 -11.90
N GLY A 173 -25.85 10.44 -12.59
CA GLY A 173 -26.61 11.66 -12.31
C GLY A 173 -27.21 11.69 -10.91
N ILE A 174 -27.68 10.55 -10.40
CA ILE A 174 -28.19 10.43 -9.01
C ILE A 174 -27.09 10.77 -8.01
N TYR A 175 -25.92 10.14 -8.13
CA TYR A 175 -24.80 10.37 -7.21
C TYR A 175 -24.23 11.80 -7.32
N LEU A 176 -24.11 12.33 -8.54
CA LEU A 176 -23.70 13.72 -8.78
C LEU A 176 -24.73 14.71 -8.20
N GLY A 177 -26.02 14.42 -8.32
CA GLY A 177 -27.12 15.22 -7.75
C GLY A 177 -27.14 15.22 -6.23
N ALA A 178 -26.67 14.15 -5.58
CA ALA A 178 -26.41 14.13 -4.15
C ALA A 178 -25.17 14.97 -3.79
N LEU A 179 -24.06 14.79 -4.51
CA LEU A 179 -22.80 15.51 -4.27
C LEU A 179 -22.90 17.03 -4.47
N ARG A 180 -23.72 17.49 -5.43
CA ARG A 180 -23.91 18.93 -5.67
C ARG A 180 -24.50 19.70 -4.48
N LYS A 181 -25.09 18.98 -3.51
CA LYS A 181 -25.64 19.54 -2.27
C LYS A 181 -24.63 19.60 -1.12
N THR A 182 -23.39 19.16 -1.35
CA THR A 182 -22.33 19.12 -0.33
C THR A 182 -21.39 20.31 -0.45
N LEU A 183 -20.77 20.74 0.66
CA LEU A 183 -19.93 21.94 0.67
C LEU A 183 -18.67 21.80 -0.19
N PHE A 184 -18.01 20.64 -0.19
CA PHE A 184 -16.68 20.46 -0.77
C PHE A 184 -16.65 19.77 -2.13
N ASP A 185 -17.70 19.02 -2.49
CA ASP A 185 -17.77 18.28 -3.76
C ASP A 185 -18.76 18.91 -4.76
N ALA A 186 -19.44 20.01 -4.41
CA ALA A 186 -20.43 20.64 -5.29
C ALA A 186 -19.85 21.11 -6.63
N ASP A 187 -18.71 21.79 -6.60
CA ASP A 187 -18.06 22.28 -7.83
C ASP A 187 -17.64 21.13 -8.74
N TRP A 188 -17.14 20.04 -8.15
CA TRP A 188 -16.76 18.84 -8.91
C TRP A 188 -18.00 18.20 -9.54
N ALA A 189 -19.09 18.08 -8.79
CA ALA A 189 -20.34 17.48 -9.26
C ALA A 189 -21.00 18.31 -10.37
N ASN A 190 -21.12 19.62 -10.20
CA ASN A 190 -21.70 20.52 -11.20
C ASN A 190 -20.90 20.48 -12.51
N LYS A 191 -19.56 20.52 -12.44
CA LYS A 191 -18.70 20.38 -13.63
C LYS A 191 -18.97 19.09 -14.40
N TYR A 192 -19.17 17.95 -13.72
CA TYR A 192 -19.47 16.70 -14.41
C TYR A 192 -20.90 16.67 -14.94
N LEU A 193 -21.88 17.25 -14.24
CA LEU A 193 -23.25 17.39 -14.75
C LEU A 193 -23.30 18.23 -16.04
N ASP A 194 -22.61 19.38 -16.06
CA ASP A 194 -22.55 20.24 -17.26
C ASP A 194 -21.90 19.52 -18.45
N ARG A 195 -20.84 18.75 -18.18
CA ARG A 195 -20.16 17.95 -19.19
C ARG A 195 -21.04 16.82 -19.70
N LEU A 196 -21.78 16.13 -18.84
CA LEU A 196 -22.73 15.08 -19.24
C LEU A 196 -23.87 15.65 -20.10
N ASN A 197 -24.34 16.87 -19.80
CA ASN A 197 -25.34 17.55 -20.63
C ASN A 197 -24.82 17.89 -22.04
N THR A 198 -23.52 18.18 -22.17
CA THR A 198 -22.89 18.56 -23.44
C THR A 198 -22.42 17.34 -24.24
N ASP A 199 -21.85 16.36 -23.56
CA ASP A 199 -21.28 15.12 -24.09
C ASP A 199 -21.64 13.97 -23.13
N PRO A 200 -22.80 13.31 -23.34
CA PRO A 200 -23.23 12.18 -22.50
C PRO A 200 -22.22 11.04 -22.46
N ASN A 201 -21.39 10.92 -23.49
CA ASN A 201 -20.36 9.89 -23.55
C ASN A 201 -19.07 10.32 -22.85
N LEU A 202 -18.87 11.57 -22.48
CA LEU A 202 -17.60 12.07 -21.91
C LEU A 202 -16.38 11.63 -22.75
N ALA A 203 -16.50 11.61 -24.08
CA ALA A 203 -15.47 11.14 -24.99
C ALA A 203 -14.17 11.97 -24.87
N SER A 204 -14.33 13.25 -24.55
CA SER A 204 -13.24 14.20 -24.31
C SER A 204 -12.59 14.09 -22.92
N ASP A 205 -13.18 13.35 -21.98
CA ASP A 205 -12.59 13.16 -20.65
C ASP A 205 -11.46 12.12 -20.68
N ASP A 206 -10.21 12.56 -20.51
CA ASP A 206 -9.05 11.66 -20.56
C ASP A 206 -9.08 10.58 -19.48
N ARG A 207 -9.60 10.89 -18.27
CA ARG A 207 -9.69 9.90 -17.19
C ARG A 207 -10.75 8.85 -17.49
N ILE A 208 -11.93 9.24 -17.96
CA ILE A 208 -12.99 8.31 -18.36
C ILE A 208 -12.54 7.48 -19.57
N ARG A 209 -11.92 8.11 -20.58
CA ARG A 209 -11.37 7.42 -21.75
C ARG A 209 -10.33 6.39 -21.36
N HIS A 210 -9.39 6.76 -20.49
CA HIS A 210 -8.40 5.84 -19.95
C HIS A 210 -9.06 4.67 -19.19
N LEU A 211 -9.94 4.95 -18.22
CA LEU A 211 -10.60 3.90 -17.44
C LEU A 211 -11.44 2.95 -18.31
N ARG A 212 -12.12 3.46 -19.35
CA ARG A 212 -12.85 2.63 -20.32
C ARG A 212 -11.92 1.77 -21.17
N SER A 213 -10.72 2.27 -21.49
CA SER A 213 -9.73 1.50 -22.28
C SER A 213 -9.19 0.29 -21.52
N VAL A 214 -9.10 0.36 -20.18
CA VAL A 214 -8.63 -0.75 -19.33
C VAL A 214 -9.77 -1.58 -18.72
N MET A 215 -11.01 -1.11 -18.82
CA MET A 215 -12.20 -1.78 -18.26
C MET A 215 -12.43 -3.15 -18.90
N LEU A 216 -12.61 -4.15 -18.05
CA LEU A 216 -13.07 -5.47 -18.46
C LEU A 216 -14.53 -5.39 -18.91
N LYS A 217 -14.78 -5.59 -20.20
CA LYS A 217 -16.12 -5.42 -20.79
C LYS A 217 -17.04 -6.61 -20.59
N LYS A 218 -16.47 -7.81 -20.44
CA LYS A 218 -17.23 -9.04 -20.23
C LYS A 218 -17.54 -9.21 -18.76
N ASP A 219 -18.82 -9.42 -18.47
CA ASP A 219 -19.26 -9.86 -17.15
C ASP A 219 -18.83 -11.31 -16.96
N TYR A 220 -17.83 -11.51 -16.12
CA TYR A 220 -17.47 -12.85 -15.66
C TYR A 220 -18.28 -13.14 -14.40
N GLY A 221 -19.13 -14.17 -14.45
CA GLY A 221 -19.69 -14.77 -13.25
C GLY A 221 -18.56 -15.44 -12.48
N PHE A 222 -17.89 -14.69 -11.61
CA PHE A 222 -16.81 -15.22 -10.79
C PHE A 222 -17.41 -16.15 -9.73
N SER A 223 -17.46 -17.46 -10.04
CA SER A 223 -17.75 -18.49 -9.03
C SER A 223 -16.63 -18.59 -7.99
N SER A 224 -15.41 -18.19 -8.36
CA SER A 224 -14.27 -17.95 -7.47
C SER A 224 -13.40 -16.80 -8.00
N PHE A 225 -12.83 -16.01 -7.09
CA PHE A 225 -11.94 -14.89 -7.42
C PHE A 225 -10.51 -15.42 -7.60
N ASP A 226 -10.20 -15.97 -8.77
CA ASP A 226 -8.82 -16.33 -9.14
C ASP A 226 -8.10 -15.09 -9.70
N ILE A 227 -7.12 -14.60 -8.93
CA ILE A 227 -6.33 -13.41 -9.26
C ILE A 227 -5.59 -13.57 -10.58
N GLU A 228 -5.00 -14.74 -10.84
CA GLU A 228 -4.19 -14.96 -12.03
C GLU A 228 -5.06 -14.93 -13.29
N ASP A 229 -6.22 -15.60 -13.22
CA ASP A 229 -7.20 -15.63 -14.30
C ASP A 229 -7.77 -14.23 -14.58
N ILE A 230 -8.09 -13.46 -13.54
CA ILE A 230 -8.59 -12.07 -13.68
C ILE A 230 -7.55 -11.18 -14.38
N LEU A 231 -6.29 -11.22 -13.94
CA LEU A 231 -5.21 -10.44 -14.55
C LEU A 231 -4.97 -10.87 -16.01
N SER A 232 -5.03 -12.17 -16.28
CA SER A 232 -4.90 -12.72 -17.63
C SER A 232 -6.05 -12.28 -18.55
N LYS A 233 -7.29 -12.23 -18.03
CA LYS A 233 -8.47 -11.73 -18.75
C LYS A 233 -8.36 -10.24 -19.05
N LEU A 234 -7.93 -9.42 -18.10
CA LEU A 234 -7.66 -8.00 -18.33
C LEU A 234 -6.64 -7.79 -19.45
N LEU A 235 -5.55 -8.56 -19.44
CA LEU A 235 -4.51 -8.49 -20.47
C LEU A 235 -4.92 -9.07 -21.83
N LYS A 236 -5.93 -9.95 -21.86
CA LYS A 236 -6.53 -10.46 -23.09
C LYS A 236 -7.46 -9.42 -23.72
N GLU A 237 -8.23 -8.71 -22.90
CA GLU A 237 -9.12 -7.63 -23.34
C GLU A 237 -8.29 -6.42 -23.81
N ASN A 238 -7.26 -6.05 -23.07
CA ASN A 238 -6.36 -4.97 -23.42
C ASN A 238 -4.91 -5.33 -23.07
N ARG A 239 -4.10 -5.65 -24.09
CA ARG A 239 -2.67 -5.92 -23.93
C ARG A 239 -1.87 -4.72 -23.41
N GLN A 240 -2.39 -3.51 -23.60
CA GLN A 240 -1.81 -2.24 -23.15
C GLN A 240 -2.19 -1.89 -21.70
N ASN A 241 -2.87 -2.78 -20.95
CA ASN A 241 -3.13 -2.58 -19.52
C ASN A 241 -1.85 -2.86 -18.70
N ARG A 242 -1.03 -1.82 -18.52
CA ARG A 242 0.24 -1.90 -17.79
C ARG A 242 0.08 -2.34 -16.35
N MET A 243 -0.98 -1.92 -15.67
CA MET A 243 -1.26 -2.31 -14.29
C MET A 243 -1.51 -3.81 -14.19
N ALA A 244 -2.35 -4.36 -15.06
CA ALA A 244 -2.62 -5.80 -15.07
C ALA A 244 -1.34 -6.61 -15.38
N PHE A 245 -0.47 -6.11 -16.27
CA PHE A 245 0.81 -6.74 -16.56
C PHE A 245 1.75 -6.74 -15.35
N GLU A 246 2.02 -5.58 -14.77
CA GLU A 246 2.96 -5.48 -13.65
C GLU A 246 2.45 -6.23 -12.40
N TYR A 247 1.14 -6.20 -12.13
CA TYR A 247 0.55 -6.99 -11.05
C TYR A 247 0.59 -8.50 -11.33
N LEU A 248 0.47 -8.94 -12.59
CA LEU A 248 0.63 -10.37 -12.93
C LEU A 248 2.07 -10.84 -12.72
N MET A 249 3.04 -10.02 -13.11
CA MET A 249 4.45 -10.31 -12.89
C MET A 249 4.77 -10.34 -11.39
N ALA A 250 4.29 -9.36 -10.62
CA ALA A 250 4.41 -9.35 -9.16
C ALA A 250 3.77 -10.59 -8.52
N TRP A 251 2.58 -11.00 -8.97
CA TRP A 251 1.90 -12.21 -8.52
C TRP A 251 2.76 -13.47 -8.74
N TYR A 252 3.34 -13.62 -9.93
CA TYR A 252 4.23 -14.76 -10.23
C TYR A 252 5.50 -14.75 -9.38
N MET A 253 6.06 -13.57 -9.10
CA MET A 253 7.21 -13.44 -8.20
C MET A 253 6.86 -13.93 -6.79
N MET A 254 5.74 -13.43 -6.24
CA MET A 254 5.26 -13.79 -4.90
C MET A 254 4.89 -15.28 -4.77
N LYS A 255 4.30 -15.88 -5.80
CA LYS A 255 3.98 -17.32 -5.84
C LYS A 255 5.14 -18.20 -6.31
N ARG A 256 6.31 -17.62 -6.60
CA ARG A 256 7.51 -18.31 -7.12
C ARG A 256 7.28 -19.09 -8.42
N GLN A 257 6.33 -18.64 -9.23
CA GLN A 257 5.93 -19.25 -10.51
C GLN A 257 6.79 -18.72 -11.66
N LEU A 258 8.11 -18.97 -11.59
CA LEU A 258 9.09 -18.37 -12.52
C LEU A 258 8.90 -18.78 -13.98
N ASP A 259 8.41 -20.00 -14.23
CA ASP A 259 8.15 -20.47 -15.58
C ASP A 259 7.05 -19.62 -16.23
N LYS A 260 5.99 -19.28 -15.48
CA LYS A 260 4.91 -18.40 -15.95
C LYS A 260 5.35 -16.95 -16.11
N PHE A 261 6.22 -16.47 -15.21
CA PHE A 261 6.82 -15.15 -15.31
C PHE A 261 7.58 -14.99 -16.64
N VAL A 262 8.47 -15.94 -16.95
CA VAL A 262 9.28 -15.89 -18.18
C VAL A 262 8.43 -16.00 -19.44
N LEU A 263 7.35 -16.78 -19.41
CA LEU A 263 6.39 -16.87 -20.51
C LEU A 263 5.67 -15.55 -20.82
N ASN A 264 5.65 -14.60 -19.89
CA ASN A 264 5.03 -13.29 -20.06
C ASN A 264 6.04 -12.15 -20.26
N LEU A 265 7.34 -12.44 -20.36
CA LEU A 265 8.38 -11.42 -20.49
C LEU A 265 8.32 -10.68 -21.84
N ASP A 266 7.77 -11.31 -22.88
CA ASP A 266 7.55 -10.70 -24.20
C ASP A 266 6.63 -9.49 -24.14
N ARG A 267 5.64 -9.51 -23.23
CA ARG A 267 4.68 -8.41 -23.01
C ARG A 267 5.32 -7.11 -22.61
N MET A 268 6.58 -7.11 -22.16
CA MET A 268 7.33 -5.87 -21.99
C MET A 268 7.42 -5.04 -23.28
N ASN A 269 7.35 -5.67 -24.45
CA ASN A 269 7.31 -4.99 -25.75
C ASN A 269 5.99 -4.29 -26.02
N ASP A 270 4.93 -4.64 -25.30
CA ASP A 270 3.66 -3.92 -25.37
C ASP A 270 3.76 -2.54 -24.70
N PHE A 271 4.83 -2.26 -23.93
CA PHE A 271 5.02 -1.00 -23.19
C PHE A 271 6.37 -0.34 -23.49
N ASP A 272 6.60 0.81 -22.87
CA ASP A 272 7.78 1.68 -23.00
C ASP A 272 9.04 1.17 -22.24
N TYR A 273 9.16 -0.14 -22.00
CA TYR A 273 10.31 -0.72 -21.31
C TYR A 273 11.57 -0.75 -22.18
N ILE A 274 12.47 0.21 -21.95
CA ILE A 274 13.80 0.26 -22.56
C ILE A 274 14.73 -0.84 -22.00
N ARG A 275 14.63 -1.13 -20.70
CA ARG A 275 15.47 -2.11 -19.99
C ARG A 275 14.61 -3.05 -19.15
N ILE A 276 15.19 -4.17 -18.76
CA ILE A 276 14.57 -5.09 -17.79
C ILE A 276 14.67 -4.44 -16.40
N PRO A 277 13.55 -4.24 -15.68
CA PRO A 277 13.56 -3.74 -14.31
C PRO A 277 14.41 -4.63 -13.41
N ARG A 278 15.05 -4.06 -12.39
CA ARG A 278 15.97 -4.78 -11.48
C ARG A 278 15.38 -6.09 -10.97
N LEU A 279 14.15 -6.07 -10.42
CA LEU A 279 13.57 -7.29 -9.86
C LEU A 279 13.27 -8.33 -10.94
N TYR A 280 12.97 -7.91 -12.17
CA TYR A 280 12.76 -8.83 -13.28
C TYR A 280 14.07 -9.46 -13.74
N GLU A 281 15.18 -8.71 -13.74
CA GLU A 281 16.52 -9.26 -13.97
C GLU A 281 16.87 -10.32 -12.93
N GLU A 282 16.57 -10.06 -11.66
CA GLU A 282 16.78 -11.00 -10.56
C GLU A 282 15.97 -12.30 -10.74
N VAL A 283 14.70 -12.19 -11.14
CA VAL A 283 13.85 -13.36 -11.47
C VAL A 283 14.46 -14.18 -12.61
N VAL A 284 14.87 -13.52 -13.69
CA VAL A 284 15.50 -14.18 -14.84
C VAL A 284 16.78 -14.89 -14.44
N LEU A 285 17.62 -14.26 -13.60
CA LEU A 285 18.86 -14.87 -13.11
C LEU A 285 18.60 -16.10 -12.23
N VAL A 286 17.62 -16.04 -11.33
CA VAL A 286 17.20 -17.21 -10.53
C VAL A 286 16.72 -18.36 -11.44
N GLN A 287 15.93 -18.06 -12.47
CA GLN A 287 15.44 -19.07 -13.39
C GLN A 287 16.56 -19.66 -14.26
N LEU A 288 17.50 -18.85 -14.75
CA LEU A 288 18.68 -19.32 -15.49
C LEU A 288 19.52 -20.29 -14.65
N TYR A 289 19.75 -19.95 -13.38
CA TYR A 289 20.49 -20.79 -12.45
C TYR A 289 19.77 -22.13 -12.17
N ARG A 290 18.45 -22.10 -11.99
CA ARG A 290 17.63 -23.27 -11.66
C ARG A 290 17.39 -24.19 -12.86
N ALA A 291 16.99 -23.64 -14.00
CA ALA A 291 16.56 -24.41 -15.16
C ALA A 291 17.71 -24.76 -16.12
N ARG A 292 18.83 -24.01 -16.08
CA ARG A 292 19.97 -24.14 -17.00
C ARG A 292 19.57 -24.10 -18.48
N LYS A 293 18.49 -23.40 -18.81
CA LYS A 293 17.97 -23.21 -20.17
C LYS A 293 18.11 -21.74 -20.57
N PRO A 294 18.48 -21.44 -21.82
CA PRO A 294 18.50 -20.06 -22.29
C PRO A 294 17.09 -19.45 -22.25
N ILE A 295 17.00 -18.17 -21.90
CA ILE A 295 15.76 -17.41 -21.86
C ILE A 295 15.84 -16.33 -22.93
N ASN A 296 14.80 -16.20 -23.75
CA ASN A 296 14.69 -15.10 -24.70
C ASN A 296 14.38 -13.80 -23.94
N LEU A 297 15.27 -12.81 -24.04
CA LEU A 297 15.11 -11.50 -23.40
C LEU A 297 14.51 -10.45 -24.35
N PHE A 298 14.03 -10.88 -25.52
CA PHE A 298 13.32 -10.07 -26.51
C PHE A 298 14.09 -8.78 -26.86
N GLY A 299 15.37 -8.94 -27.19
CA GLY A 299 16.27 -7.83 -27.57
C GLY A 299 16.89 -7.06 -26.41
N ARG A 300 16.49 -7.32 -25.16
CA ARG A 300 17.08 -6.70 -23.96
C ARG A 300 18.26 -7.53 -23.44
N ARG A 301 19.08 -6.91 -22.59
CA ARG A 301 20.24 -7.56 -21.96
C ARG A 301 20.19 -7.36 -20.46
N LEU A 302 20.62 -8.38 -19.72
CA LEU A 302 20.84 -8.29 -18.28
C LEU A 302 22.03 -7.37 -18.00
N THR A 303 21.87 -6.45 -17.05
CA THR A 303 22.95 -5.57 -16.61
C THR A 303 24.09 -6.35 -15.94
N SER A 304 25.32 -5.83 -16.05
CA SER A 304 26.47 -6.39 -15.32
C SER A 304 26.29 -6.30 -13.81
N GLU A 305 25.61 -5.25 -13.34
CA GLU A 305 25.30 -5.04 -11.92
C GLU A 305 24.42 -6.18 -11.38
N SER A 306 23.31 -6.51 -12.04
CA SER A 306 22.42 -7.59 -11.59
C SER A 306 23.13 -8.95 -11.62
N LYS A 307 23.97 -9.22 -12.63
CA LYS A 307 24.78 -10.45 -12.69
C LYS A 307 25.75 -10.53 -11.51
N GLN A 308 26.51 -9.46 -11.26
CA GLN A 308 27.46 -9.41 -10.15
C GLN A 308 26.76 -9.53 -8.79
N ARG A 309 25.61 -8.86 -8.60
CA ARG A 309 24.78 -8.98 -7.39
C ARG A 309 24.34 -10.43 -7.18
N PHE A 310 23.88 -11.11 -8.23
CA PHE A 310 23.44 -12.50 -8.19
C PHE A 310 24.59 -13.47 -7.88
N GLU A 311 25.76 -13.25 -8.49
CA GLU A 311 26.96 -14.06 -8.24
C GLU A 311 27.41 -13.95 -6.77
N LEU A 312 27.52 -12.73 -6.24
CA LEU A 312 27.89 -12.49 -4.85
C LEU A 312 26.86 -13.07 -3.88
N PHE A 313 25.56 -12.87 -4.14
CA PHE A 313 24.49 -13.47 -3.34
C PHE A 313 24.61 -14.99 -3.30
N SER A 314 24.82 -15.61 -4.47
CA SER A 314 24.92 -17.06 -4.62
C SER A 314 26.16 -17.63 -3.92
N GLN A 315 27.31 -16.96 -4.01
CA GLN A 315 28.54 -17.34 -3.31
C GLN A 315 28.36 -17.28 -1.79
N THR A 316 27.80 -16.19 -1.28
CA THR A 316 27.54 -16.05 0.16
C THR A 316 26.53 -17.08 0.64
N TYR A 317 25.44 -17.31 -0.10
CA TYR A 317 24.46 -18.35 0.22
C TYR A 317 25.08 -19.75 0.29
N GLN A 318 25.91 -20.11 -0.71
CA GLN A 318 26.60 -21.41 -0.75
C GLN A 318 27.62 -21.57 0.39
N ARG A 319 28.36 -20.51 0.75
CA ARG A 319 29.36 -20.53 1.83
C ARG A 319 28.76 -20.95 3.17
N TYR A 320 27.53 -20.52 3.47
CA TYR A 320 26.86 -20.84 4.73
C TYR A 320 26.17 -22.21 4.74
N GLY A 321 25.94 -22.82 3.58
CA GLY A 321 25.35 -24.16 3.47
C GLY A 321 24.07 -24.32 4.30
N ALA A 322 24.09 -25.25 5.26
CA ALA A 322 22.95 -25.54 6.14
C ALA A 322 22.69 -24.47 7.23
N ASN A 323 23.63 -23.53 7.48
CA ASN A 323 23.46 -22.51 8.51
C ASN A 323 22.61 -21.34 8.00
N ARG A 324 21.29 -21.57 7.92
CA ARG A 324 20.30 -20.61 7.42
C ARG A 324 20.35 -19.28 8.18
N GLN A 325 20.49 -19.29 9.51
CA GLN A 325 20.43 -18.08 10.31
C GLN A 325 21.63 -17.16 10.06
N ALA A 326 22.83 -17.73 9.98
CA ALA A 326 24.03 -16.95 9.66
C ALA A 326 23.96 -16.35 8.25
N ALA A 327 23.46 -17.13 7.28
CA ALA A 327 23.24 -16.65 5.92
C ALA A 327 22.26 -15.46 5.87
N VAL A 328 21.12 -15.55 6.57
CA VAL A 328 20.13 -14.47 6.67
C VAL A 328 20.77 -13.21 7.28
N ASN A 329 21.52 -13.34 8.38
CA ASN A 329 22.10 -12.20 9.08
C ASN A 329 23.10 -11.40 8.22
N GLU A 330 23.83 -12.07 7.33
CA GLU A 330 24.71 -11.40 6.37
C GLU A 330 23.95 -10.86 5.17
N LEU A 331 23.16 -11.71 4.51
CA LEU A 331 22.48 -11.36 3.26
C LEU A 331 21.40 -10.29 3.43
N ALA A 332 20.73 -10.22 4.59
CA ALA A 332 19.67 -9.25 4.84
C ALA A 332 20.16 -7.80 4.72
N LYS A 333 21.43 -7.52 5.01
CA LYS A 333 22.00 -6.17 4.98
C LYS A 333 22.05 -5.60 3.55
N ASP A 334 22.54 -6.40 2.60
CA ASP A 334 22.82 -5.92 1.24
C ASP A 334 21.76 -6.37 0.21
N TYR A 335 21.06 -7.46 0.52
CA TYR A 335 20.12 -8.15 -0.37
C TYR A 335 18.71 -8.30 0.20
N GLY A 336 18.44 -7.79 1.40
CA GLY A 336 17.10 -7.87 2.02
C GLY A 336 15.98 -7.15 1.24
N ASP A 337 16.33 -6.39 0.21
CA ASP A 337 15.46 -5.70 -0.75
C ASP A 337 15.25 -6.44 -2.08
N THR A 338 15.88 -7.61 -2.26
CA THR A 338 15.92 -8.33 -3.55
C THR A 338 14.90 -9.45 -3.64
N TYR A 339 14.51 -9.77 -4.87
CA TYR A 339 13.73 -10.97 -5.16
C TYR A 339 14.47 -12.25 -4.80
N MET A 340 15.79 -12.31 -5.02
CA MET A 340 16.62 -13.48 -4.69
C MET A 340 16.50 -13.83 -3.20
N PHE A 341 16.59 -12.82 -2.33
CA PHE A 341 16.43 -13.01 -0.89
C PHE A 341 15.03 -13.51 -0.53
N TYR A 342 13.99 -12.88 -1.09
CA TYR A 342 12.60 -13.32 -0.89
C TYR A 342 12.38 -14.77 -1.36
N TYR A 343 12.88 -15.12 -2.55
CA TYR A 343 12.77 -16.46 -3.12
C TYR A 343 13.42 -17.53 -2.23
N MET A 344 14.51 -17.21 -1.55
CA MET A 344 15.20 -18.16 -0.67
C MET A 344 14.57 -18.26 0.72
N TYR A 345 14.05 -17.15 1.26
CA TYR A 345 13.71 -17.06 2.69
C TYR A 345 12.23 -16.85 3.01
N ASP A 346 11.39 -16.52 2.03
CA ASP A 346 9.94 -16.26 2.18
C ASP A 346 9.55 -15.00 2.94
N PHE A 347 10.51 -14.07 3.13
CA PHE A 347 10.26 -12.74 3.68
C PHE A 347 11.17 -11.72 3.01
N SER A 348 10.83 -10.44 3.15
CA SER A 348 11.47 -9.31 2.47
C SER A 348 11.35 -8.04 3.32
N GLY A 349 11.89 -6.91 2.86
CA GLY A 349 11.85 -5.65 3.60
C GLY A 349 12.87 -5.54 4.74
N MET A 350 13.92 -6.35 4.70
CA MET A 350 14.91 -6.43 5.79
C MET A 350 16.04 -5.39 5.67
N LYS A 351 16.17 -4.76 4.50
CA LYS A 351 17.22 -3.78 4.25
C LYS A 351 16.84 -2.45 4.88
N LYS A 352 17.63 -1.98 5.84
CA LYS A 352 17.43 -0.67 6.47
C LYS A 352 17.62 0.44 5.44
N TRP A 353 16.68 1.38 5.40
CA TRP A 353 16.75 2.55 4.53
C TRP A 353 17.88 3.47 4.99
N ALA A 354 18.71 3.97 4.09
CA ALA A 354 19.87 4.82 4.39
C ALA A 354 19.53 6.21 4.99
N GLY A 355 18.32 6.43 5.49
CA GLY A 355 17.86 7.66 6.15
C GLY A 355 16.96 7.41 7.36
N SER A 356 17.03 6.23 7.97
CA SER A 356 16.29 5.87 9.19
C SER A 356 17.17 5.82 10.45
N GLN A 357 18.20 6.67 10.52
CA GLN A 357 18.94 6.94 11.76
C GLN A 357 18.41 8.21 12.42
#